data_AF-A0A9D8Q1V6-F1
#
_entry.id   AF-A0A9D8Q1V6-F1
#
_cell.length_a   1.000
_cell.length_b   1.000
_cell.length_c   1.000
_cell.angle_alpha   90.00
_cell.angle_beta   90.00
_cell.angle_gamma   90.00
#
_symmetry.space_group_name_H-M   'P 1'
#
loop_
_entity.id
_entity.type
_entity.pdbx_description
1 polymer ?
#
loop_
_entity_poly.entity_id
_entity_poly.type
_entity_poly.pdbx_seq_one_letter_code
_entity_poly.pdbx_strand_id
1 'polypeptide(L)'
;IDGELRAAGGRIGVYGLGFGSEDVGHLKGHDGSVWIGSHAVLDAAGLARTAVDAQGRRYGVVLDGGRIEIGGTYQAYATKADAIDNFIVIRPGARLDASGAAAKLDLPGLGETLLASDGGVIHLASFNGLYLDGDMQAAAGGGTAGVQPRRQRARSSRWGRKPARRWRAE
;
A
#
# COMPACT_ATOMS: atom_id res chain seq x y z
N ILE A 1 -9.64 9.13 18.53
CA ILE A 1 -9.75 7.67 18.28
C ILE A 1 -8.66 7.01 19.09
N ASP A 2 -9.02 6.13 20.02
CA ASP A 2 -8.05 5.40 20.86
C ASP A 2 -8.66 4.01 21.08
N GLY A 3 -8.02 2.97 20.54
CA GLY A 3 -8.59 1.63 20.41
C GLY A 3 -8.39 1.02 19.02
N GLU A 4 -8.97 -0.15 18.79
CA GLU A 4 -8.70 -0.96 17.60
C GLU A 4 -9.87 -0.97 16.61
N LEU A 5 -9.56 -0.74 15.33
CA LEU A 5 -10.48 -0.89 14.21
C LEU A 5 -9.83 -1.77 13.15
N ARG A 6 -10.53 -2.86 12.78
CA ARG A 6 -10.06 -3.81 11.76
C ARG A 6 -10.98 -3.84 10.55
N ALA A 7 -10.40 -3.78 9.36
CA ALA A 7 -11.09 -3.94 8.09
C ALA A 7 -10.15 -4.62 7.07
N ALA A 8 -10.00 -5.94 7.15
CA ALA A 8 -9.00 -6.69 6.37
C ALA A 8 -9.18 -6.48 4.85
N GLY A 9 -8.18 -5.89 4.18
CA GLY A 9 -8.26 -5.47 2.77
C GLY A 9 -9.35 -4.43 2.46
N GLY A 10 -10.00 -3.89 3.48
CA GLY A 10 -11.15 -3.00 3.41
C GLY A 10 -10.77 -1.53 3.53
N ARG A 11 -11.72 -0.69 3.96
CA ARG A 11 -11.50 0.75 4.16
C ARG A 11 -11.76 1.13 5.62
N ILE A 12 -10.83 1.88 6.19
CA ILE A 12 -11.00 2.65 7.43
C ILE A 12 -11.00 4.13 7.04
N GLY A 13 -12.10 4.82 7.28
CA GLY A 13 -12.27 6.24 6.95
C GLY A 13 -12.54 7.08 8.18
N VAL A 14 -11.76 8.14 8.37
CA VAL A 14 -11.97 9.17 9.40
C VAL A 14 -12.13 10.50 8.67
N TYR A 15 -13.37 10.88 8.42
CA TYR A 15 -13.69 12.11 7.71
C TYR A 15 -14.19 13.17 8.70
N GLY A 16 -14.15 14.43 8.30
CA GLY A 16 -14.67 15.52 9.10
C GLY A 16 -16.14 15.28 9.39
N LEU A 17 -16.53 15.42 10.66
CA LEU A 17 -17.94 15.60 11.00
C LEU A 17 -18.28 16.99 10.47
N GLY A 18 -18.93 17.06 9.32
CA GLY A 18 -19.32 18.33 8.72
C GLY A 18 -20.14 19.14 9.73
N PHE A 19 -19.52 20.12 10.36
CA PHE A 19 -20.25 21.32 10.73
C PHE A 19 -20.67 21.94 9.40
N GLY A 20 -21.99 22.18 9.28
CA GLY A 20 -22.67 22.39 8.01
C GLY A 20 -21.98 23.36 7.05
N SER A 21 -22.32 23.20 5.78
CA SER A 21 -21.94 24.02 4.63
C SER A 21 -22.34 25.50 4.70
N GLU A 22 -22.42 26.11 5.88
CA GLU A 22 -22.82 27.51 6.09
C GLU A 22 -21.65 28.45 6.35
N ASP A 23 -20.44 27.95 6.64
CA ASP A 23 -19.26 28.79 6.92
C ASP A 23 -18.15 28.69 5.86
N VAL A 24 -18.51 28.58 4.58
CA VAL A 24 -17.55 28.73 3.47
C VAL A 24 -17.02 30.19 3.33
N GLY A 25 -17.46 31.09 4.21
CA GLY A 25 -17.02 32.49 4.30
C GLY A 25 -16.04 32.77 5.44
N HIS A 26 -15.69 31.79 6.26
CA HIS A 26 -14.81 31.99 7.40
C HIS A 26 -13.63 31.03 7.39
N LEU A 27 -12.51 31.50 6.84
CA LEU A 27 -11.17 31.16 7.32
C LEU A 27 -10.96 31.65 8.78
N LYS A 28 -12.00 31.58 9.63
CA LYS A 28 -11.82 31.73 11.06
C LYS A 28 -11.08 30.47 11.47
N GLY A 29 -9.81 30.62 11.81
CA GLY A 29 -9.04 29.57 12.45
C GLY A 29 -9.89 28.95 13.55
N HIS A 30 -10.30 27.71 13.33
CA HIS A 30 -10.96 26.90 14.33
C HIS A 30 -9.96 25.86 14.80
N ASP A 31 -9.96 25.61 16.11
CA ASP A 31 -8.98 24.74 16.77
C ASP A 31 -9.38 23.25 16.63
N GLY A 32 -10.14 22.91 15.59
CA GLY A 32 -10.63 21.57 15.32
C GLY A 32 -9.47 20.63 15.04
N SER A 33 -9.44 19.49 15.74
CA SER A 33 -8.39 18.50 15.55
C SER A 33 -8.90 17.06 15.61
N VAL A 34 -8.27 16.19 14.82
CA VAL A 34 -8.52 14.74 14.78
C VAL A 34 -7.32 14.05 15.39
N TRP A 35 -7.55 13.32 16.49
CA TRP A 35 -6.48 12.69 17.26
C TRP A 35 -6.56 11.17 17.10
N ILE A 36 -5.47 10.58 16.61
CA ILE A 36 -5.20 9.14 16.65
C ILE A 36 -4.31 8.89 17.86
N GLY A 37 -4.90 8.27 18.88
CA GLY A 37 -4.33 8.07 20.20
C GLY A 37 -3.16 7.09 20.20
N SER A 38 -2.41 7.08 21.30
CA SER A 38 -1.21 6.25 21.46
C SER A 38 -1.49 4.75 21.53
N HIS A 39 -2.75 4.34 21.72
CA HIS A 39 -3.17 2.93 21.69
C HIS A 39 -4.06 2.63 20.49
N ALA A 40 -4.16 3.56 19.53
CA ALA A 40 -4.99 3.38 18.36
C ALA A 40 -4.33 2.38 17.39
N VAL A 41 -5.10 1.38 16.98
CA VAL A 41 -4.72 0.43 15.93
C VAL A 41 -5.76 0.53 14.82
N LEU A 42 -5.34 1.04 13.66
CA LEU A 42 -6.13 1.04 12.44
C LEU A 42 -5.53 -0.01 11.51
N ASP A 43 -6.14 -1.19 11.46
CA ASP A 43 -5.63 -2.35 10.75
C ASP A 43 -6.53 -2.66 9.56
N ALA A 44 -6.09 -2.20 8.40
CA ALA A 44 -6.64 -2.50 7.09
C ALA A 44 -5.76 -3.51 6.33
N ALA A 45 -4.88 -4.25 7.01
CA ALA A 45 -3.95 -5.15 6.34
C ALA A 45 -4.67 -6.24 5.53
N GLY A 46 -4.02 -6.68 4.46
CA GLY A 46 -4.46 -7.78 3.62
C GLY A 46 -4.51 -9.08 4.42
N LEU A 47 -5.36 -10.00 3.97
CA LEU A 47 -5.57 -11.29 4.63
C LEU A 47 -5.37 -12.42 3.63
N ALA A 48 -4.55 -13.40 4.01
CA ALA A 48 -4.47 -14.67 3.32
C ALA A 48 -5.40 -15.70 3.99
N ARG A 49 -6.36 -16.24 3.23
CA ARG A 49 -7.20 -17.36 3.68
C ARG A 49 -6.89 -18.58 2.84
N THR A 50 -6.29 -19.58 3.46
CA THR A 50 -5.86 -20.82 2.80
C THR A 50 -6.55 -22.04 3.38
N ALA A 51 -6.71 -23.06 2.55
CA ALA A 51 -7.19 -24.38 2.91
C ALA A 51 -6.38 -25.44 2.15
N VAL A 52 -6.56 -26.71 2.51
CA VAL A 52 -5.91 -27.87 1.88
C VAL A 52 -6.99 -28.78 1.32
N ASP A 53 -6.83 -29.24 0.07
CA ASP A 53 -7.77 -30.13 -0.58
C ASP A 53 -7.50 -31.62 -0.26
N ALA A 54 -8.36 -32.51 -0.77
CA ALA A 54 -8.25 -33.95 -0.55
C ALA A 54 -6.96 -34.57 -1.11
N GLN A 55 -6.26 -33.88 -2.02
CA GLN A 55 -4.99 -34.29 -2.62
C GLN A 55 -3.79 -33.68 -1.89
N GLY A 56 -4.01 -32.94 -0.79
CA GLY A 56 -2.95 -32.29 -0.02
C GLY A 56 -2.46 -30.96 -0.61
N ARG A 57 -3.17 -30.40 -1.60
CA ARG A 57 -2.79 -29.13 -2.25
C ARG A 57 -3.38 -27.95 -1.51
N ARG A 58 -2.56 -26.93 -1.24
CA ARG A 58 -2.97 -25.65 -0.65
C ARG A 58 -3.63 -24.79 -1.71
N TYR A 59 -4.79 -24.27 -1.39
CA TYR A 59 -5.50 -23.30 -2.20
C TYR A 59 -6.04 -22.19 -1.31
N GLY A 60 -6.40 -21.05 -1.89
CA GLY A 60 -6.86 -19.93 -1.10
C GLY A 60 -6.89 -18.63 -1.87
N VAL A 61 -7.16 -17.57 -1.11
CA VAL A 61 -7.14 -16.18 -1.59
C VAL A 61 -6.17 -15.37 -0.74
N VAL A 62 -5.47 -14.44 -1.38
CA VAL A 62 -4.59 -13.48 -0.72
C VAL A 62 -5.11 -12.10 -1.08
N LEU A 63 -5.68 -11.39 -0.11
CA LEU A 63 -6.23 -10.05 -0.31
C LEU A 63 -5.13 -9.00 -0.23
N ASP A 64 -5.25 -7.96 -1.07
CA ASP A 64 -4.42 -6.76 -0.98
C ASP A 64 -4.57 -6.05 0.36
N GLY A 65 -3.59 -5.21 0.68
CA GLY A 65 -3.72 -4.22 1.73
C GLY A 65 -4.87 -3.26 1.43
N GLY A 66 -5.60 -2.89 2.48
CA GLY A 66 -6.76 -2.00 2.40
C GLY A 66 -6.39 -0.52 2.35
N ARG A 67 -7.35 0.35 2.69
CA ARG A 67 -7.16 1.79 2.71
C ARG A 67 -7.46 2.38 4.08
N ILE A 68 -6.56 3.22 4.56
CA ILE A 68 -6.76 4.07 5.73
C ILE A 68 -6.81 5.51 5.21
N GLU A 69 -7.95 6.16 5.34
CA GLU A 69 -8.24 7.48 4.78
C GLU A 69 -8.60 8.42 5.95
N ILE A 70 -7.72 9.37 6.28
CA ILE A 70 -7.95 10.33 7.38
C ILE A 70 -7.94 11.74 6.81
N GLY A 71 -9.06 12.42 6.99
CA GLY A 71 -9.25 13.81 6.58
C GLY A 71 -9.50 14.02 5.08
N GLY A 72 -9.53 12.98 4.27
CA GLY A 72 -9.88 13.09 2.86
C GLY A 72 -10.08 11.72 2.23
N THR A 73 -10.76 11.66 1.08
CA THR A 73 -10.93 10.41 0.34
C THR A 73 -9.78 10.25 -0.65
N TYR A 74 -9.10 9.09 -0.60
CA TYR A 74 -8.08 8.77 -1.59
C TYR A 74 -8.68 8.64 -2.99
N GLN A 75 -8.07 9.32 -3.95
CA GLN A 75 -8.36 9.20 -5.38
C GLN A 75 -7.04 9.08 -6.15
N ALA A 76 -6.88 7.99 -6.89
CA ALA A 76 -5.70 7.79 -7.72
C ALA A 76 -5.66 8.84 -8.85
N TYR A 77 -4.47 9.41 -9.10
CA TYR A 77 -4.24 10.41 -10.15
C TYR A 77 -5.06 11.70 -10.00
N ALA A 78 -5.50 12.02 -8.78
CA ALA A 78 -6.23 13.25 -8.53
C ALA A 78 -5.36 14.48 -8.80
N THR A 79 -5.94 15.47 -9.49
CA THR A 79 -5.32 16.80 -9.70
C THR A 79 -5.68 17.78 -8.58
N LYS A 80 -6.65 17.42 -7.73
CA LYS A 80 -7.06 18.14 -6.53
C LYS A 80 -7.34 17.12 -5.42
N ALA A 81 -6.82 17.38 -4.22
CA ALA A 81 -7.13 16.59 -3.03
C ALA A 81 -8.31 17.22 -2.27
N ASP A 82 -9.21 16.38 -1.79
CA ASP A 82 -10.19 16.75 -0.77
C ASP A 82 -9.55 16.62 0.62
N ALA A 83 -9.76 17.61 1.47
CA ALA A 83 -9.12 17.68 2.79
C ALA A 83 -10.05 18.37 3.79
N ILE A 84 -10.07 17.89 5.03
CA ILE A 84 -10.72 18.57 6.14
C ILE A 84 -9.88 19.76 6.59
N ASP A 85 -10.54 20.75 7.17
CA ASP A 85 -9.89 21.94 7.72
C ASP A 85 -9.43 21.77 9.19
N ASN A 86 -9.30 20.52 9.64
CA ASN A 86 -8.87 20.19 11.01
C ASN A 86 -7.41 19.76 11.02
N PHE A 87 -6.69 20.09 12.09
CA PHE A 87 -5.35 19.57 12.32
C PHE A 87 -5.41 18.07 12.64
N ILE A 88 -4.55 17.25 12.03
CA ILE A 88 -4.51 15.80 12.30
C ILE A 88 -3.28 15.48 13.14
N VAL A 89 -3.49 14.81 14.27
CA VAL A 89 -2.43 14.35 15.17
C VAL A 89 -2.45 12.82 15.23
N ILE A 90 -1.35 12.20 14.80
CA ILE A 90 -1.07 10.78 15.02
C ILE A 90 0.01 10.70 16.08
N ARG A 91 -0.35 10.19 17.26
CA ARG A 91 0.53 10.18 18.44
C ARG A 91 1.52 9.01 18.41
N PRO A 92 2.64 9.13 19.16
CA PRO A 92 3.49 7.99 19.51
C PRO A 92 2.69 6.77 19.96
N GLY A 93 2.99 5.61 19.37
CA GLY A 93 2.34 4.33 19.67
C GLY A 93 1.09 4.03 18.84
N ALA A 94 0.53 5.01 18.12
CA ALA A 94 -0.51 4.73 17.14
C ALA A 94 0.04 3.82 16.03
N ARG A 95 -0.73 2.81 15.61
CA ARG A 95 -0.38 1.90 14.51
C ARG A 95 -1.42 1.97 13.41
N LEU A 96 -0.99 2.29 12.20
CA LEU A 96 -1.78 2.25 10.98
C LEU A 96 -1.16 1.22 10.04
N ASP A 97 -1.86 0.13 9.77
CA ASP A 97 -1.36 -0.96 8.93
C ASP A 97 -2.31 -1.19 7.76
N ALA A 98 -1.79 -1.00 6.56
CA ALA A 98 -2.44 -1.29 5.30
C ALA A 98 -1.55 -2.23 4.46
N SER A 99 -0.70 -3.05 5.10
CA SER A 99 0.21 -3.94 4.39
C SER A 99 -0.55 -5.06 3.66
N GLY A 100 0.00 -5.57 2.57
CA GLY A 100 -0.49 -6.76 1.90
C GLY A 100 -0.18 -8.06 2.66
N ALA A 101 -0.71 -9.17 2.16
CA ALA A 101 -0.49 -10.51 2.69
C ALA A 101 0.28 -11.40 1.70
N ALA A 102 0.77 -12.54 2.19
CA ALA A 102 1.34 -13.57 1.33
C ALA A 102 1.00 -14.97 1.85
N ALA A 103 0.88 -15.93 0.93
CA ALA A 103 0.71 -17.34 1.26
C ALA A 103 1.32 -18.24 0.18
N LYS A 104 1.75 -19.44 0.58
CA LYS A 104 2.16 -20.49 -0.34
C LYS A 104 0.92 -21.27 -0.80
N LEU A 105 0.65 -21.24 -2.10
CA LEU A 105 -0.45 -21.94 -2.75
C LEU A 105 0.08 -22.90 -3.81
N ASP A 106 -0.61 -24.01 -4.00
CA ASP A 106 -0.29 -24.99 -5.03
C ASP A 106 -1.10 -24.66 -6.29
N LEU A 107 -0.48 -23.90 -7.20
CA LEU A 107 -1.13 -23.37 -8.38
C LEU A 107 -1.07 -24.36 -9.56
N PRO A 108 -2.15 -24.51 -10.35
CA PRO A 108 -2.15 -25.37 -11.53
C PRO A 108 -1.02 -25.02 -12.50
N GLY A 109 -0.18 -26.00 -12.83
CA GLY A 109 0.95 -25.82 -13.76
C GLY A 109 2.20 -25.11 -13.19
N LEU A 110 2.12 -24.58 -11.97
CA LEU A 110 3.26 -23.89 -11.31
C LEU A 110 3.73 -24.59 -10.04
N GLY A 111 2.88 -25.40 -9.40
CA GLY A 111 3.20 -26.06 -8.13
C GLY A 111 3.20 -25.08 -6.96
N GLU A 112 3.93 -25.39 -5.89
CA GLU A 112 4.05 -24.51 -4.72
C GLU A 112 4.61 -23.14 -5.15
N THR A 113 3.79 -22.10 -5.00
CA THR A 113 4.09 -20.73 -5.38
C THR A 113 3.79 -19.81 -4.21
N LEU A 114 4.73 -18.92 -3.87
CA LEU A 114 4.45 -17.82 -2.95
C LEU A 114 3.62 -16.78 -3.70
N LEU A 115 2.33 -16.69 -3.37
CA LEU A 115 1.46 -15.62 -3.85
C LEU A 115 1.48 -14.48 -2.82
N ALA A 116 1.90 -13.30 -3.27
CA ALA A 116 1.92 -12.07 -2.49
C ALA A 116 0.94 -11.08 -3.10
N SER A 117 0.26 -10.33 -2.24
CA SER A 117 -0.62 -9.24 -2.63
C SER A 117 0.11 -7.90 -2.60
N ASP A 118 -0.51 -6.90 -3.21
CA ASP A 118 -0.04 -5.52 -3.11
C ASP A 118 -0.28 -4.98 -1.69
N GLY A 119 0.53 -3.97 -1.36
CA GLY A 119 0.26 -3.12 -0.21
C GLY A 119 -0.92 -2.20 -0.50
N GLY A 120 -1.50 -1.66 0.57
CA GLY A 120 -2.62 -0.75 0.53
C GLY A 120 -2.20 0.72 0.46
N VAL A 121 -3.10 1.60 0.92
CA VAL A 121 -2.89 3.04 0.92
C VAL A 121 -3.21 3.62 2.29
N ILE A 122 -2.30 4.45 2.82
CA ILE A 122 -2.56 5.34 3.94
C ILE A 122 -2.60 6.76 3.38
N HIS A 123 -3.78 7.38 3.37
CA HIS A 123 -4.02 8.72 2.84
C HIS A 123 -4.38 9.66 3.99
N LEU A 124 -3.60 10.73 4.14
CA LEU A 124 -3.78 11.76 5.15
C LEU A 124 -3.93 13.11 4.44
N ALA A 125 -5.01 13.84 4.71
CA ALA A 125 -5.27 15.12 4.09
C ALA A 125 -5.82 16.13 5.11
N SER A 126 -5.18 17.29 5.21
CA SER A 126 -5.61 18.39 6.08
C SER A 126 -5.20 19.72 5.46
N PHE A 127 -6.08 20.73 5.52
CA PHE A 127 -5.73 22.11 5.17
C PHE A 127 -5.01 22.86 6.30
N ASN A 128 -5.20 22.44 7.56
CA ASN A 128 -4.67 23.13 8.74
C ASN A 128 -3.30 22.59 9.18
N GLY A 129 -3.07 21.27 9.07
CA GLY A 129 -1.75 20.67 9.29
C GLY A 129 -1.76 19.22 9.78
N LEU A 130 -0.57 18.62 9.80
CA LEU A 130 -0.33 17.23 10.20
C LEU A 130 0.79 17.16 11.24
N TYR A 131 0.56 16.43 12.33
CA TYR A 131 1.60 15.95 13.26
C TYR A 131 1.60 14.42 13.23
N LEU A 132 2.69 13.82 12.75
CA LEU A 132 2.76 12.39 12.45
C LEU A 132 3.91 11.75 13.23
N ASP A 133 3.57 11.02 14.29
CA ASP A 133 4.55 10.42 15.21
C ASP A 133 4.13 8.97 15.57
N GLY A 134 3.28 8.35 14.75
CA GLY A 134 2.89 6.95 14.87
C GLY A 134 3.52 6.05 13.81
N ASP A 135 3.38 4.74 13.97
CA ASP A 135 3.85 3.73 13.03
C ASP A 135 2.86 3.55 11.88
N MET A 136 3.35 3.68 10.64
CA MET A 136 2.56 3.56 9.42
C MET A 136 3.21 2.59 8.44
N GLN A 137 2.50 1.54 8.04
CA GLN A 137 3.01 0.52 7.13
C GLN A 137 1.98 0.22 6.03
N ALA A 138 2.44 0.22 4.78
CA ALA A 138 1.65 -0.20 3.61
C ALA A 138 2.53 -1.01 2.63
N ALA A 139 3.29 -1.97 3.16
CA ALA A 139 4.19 -2.77 2.34
C ALA A 139 3.41 -3.85 1.55
N ALA A 140 3.92 -4.26 0.39
CA ALA A 140 3.43 -5.47 -0.26
C ALA A 140 3.72 -6.71 0.61
N GLY A 141 2.87 -7.74 0.53
CA GLY A 141 2.97 -8.91 1.40
C GLY A 141 4.17 -9.82 1.07
N GLY A 142 4.69 -9.72 -0.14
CA GLY A 142 5.95 -10.35 -0.56
C GLY A 142 7.09 -9.41 -0.25
N GLY A 143 7.53 -9.36 1.02
CA GLY A 143 8.64 -8.50 1.45
C GLY A 143 9.78 -8.54 0.43
N THR A 144 10.26 -7.36 0.00
CA THR A 144 11.11 -7.13 -1.20
C THR A 144 11.84 -8.37 -1.72
N ALA A 145 11.13 -9.25 -2.41
CA ALA A 145 11.72 -10.45 -2.98
C ALA A 145 12.41 -9.99 -4.25
N GLY A 146 13.69 -9.63 -4.10
CA GLY A 146 14.55 -9.28 -5.22
C GLY A 146 14.33 -10.29 -6.33
N VAL A 147 13.94 -9.76 -7.49
CA VAL A 147 13.82 -10.50 -8.75
C VAL A 147 15.05 -11.40 -8.87
N GLN A 148 14.85 -12.71 -8.70
CA GLN A 148 15.95 -13.64 -8.89
C GLN A 148 16.25 -13.64 -10.39
N PRO A 149 17.47 -13.25 -10.81
CA PRO A 149 17.76 -13.10 -12.22
C PRO A 149 17.56 -14.46 -12.89
N ARG A 150 16.61 -14.52 -13.83
CA ARG A 150 16.48 -15.66 -14.75
C ARG A 150 17.86 -15.85 -15.36
N ARG A 151 18.53 -16.98 -15.05
CA ARG A 151 19.73 -17.40 -15.76
C ARG A 151 19.36 -17.60 -17.22
N GLN A 152 19.49 -16.56 -18.03
CA GLN A 152 19.48 -16.70 -19.48
C GLN A 152 20.70 -17.54 -19.82
N ARG A 153 20.48 -18.82 -20.16
CA ARG A 153 21.51 -19.63 -20.80
C ARG A 153 21.86 -18.93 -22.11
N ALA A 154 23.00 -18.25 -22.13
CA ALA A 154 23.58 -17.71 -23.35
C ALA A 154 23.79 -18.88 -24.33
N ARG A 155 22.96 -18.93 -25.39
CA ARG A 155 23.28 -19.71 -26.58
C ARG A 155 24.38 -18.93 -27.30
N SER A 156 25.61 -19.41 -27.22
CA SER A 156 26.73 -18.86 -27.99
C SER A 156 26.47 -19.08 -29.49
N SER A 157 25.96 -18.07 -30.19
CA SER A 157 26.00 -18.04 -31.65
C SER A 157 27.38 -17.53 -32.06
N ARG A 158 28.16 -18.45 -32.62
CA ARG A 158 29.50 -18.20 -33.15
C ARG A 158 29.37 -17.36 -34.42
N TRP A 159 29.53 -16.04 -34.33
CA TRP A 159 29.51 -15.14 -35.49
C TRP A 159 30.89 -15.10 -36.16
N GLY A 160 30.89 -15.37 -37.47
CA GLY A 160 32.07 -15.41 -38.33
C GLY A 160 32.69 -14.03 -38.54
N ARG A 161 34.03 -13.98 -38.49
CA ARG A 161 34.84 -12.81 -38.80
C ARG A 161 34.73 -12.50 -40.30
N LYS A 162 34.32 -11.28 -40.67
CA LYS A 162 34.60 -10.72 -42.00
C LYS A 162 35.85 -9.83 -41.94
N PRO A 163 36.72 -9.85 -42.96
CA PRO A 163 38.00 -9.15 -42.94
C PRO A 163 37.87 -7.63 -43.20
N ALA A 164 38.75 -6.87 -42.56
CA ALA A 164 38.82 -5.42 -42.63
C ALA A 164 39.26 -4.91 -44.01
N ARG A 165 38.55 -3.91 -44.55
CA ARG A 165 38.96 -3.16 -45.74
C ARG A 165 39.80 -1.95 -45.32
N ARG A 166 40.99 -1.88 -45.90
CA ARG A 166 42.03 -0.85 -45.71
C ARG A 166 41.74 0.31 -46.68
N TRP A 167 41.54 1.52 -46.16
CA TRP A 167 41.44 2.75 -46.97
C TRP A 167 42.76 3.53 -46.90
N ARG A 168 43.24 3.98 -48.06
CA ARG A 168 44.35 4.93 -48.25
C ARG A 168 43.73 6.32 -48.43
N ALA A 169 44.33 7.32 -47.79
CA ALA A 169 44.02 8.72 -47.99
C ALA A 169 44.89 9.31 -49.12
N GLU A 170 44.28 10.16 -49.94
CA GLU A 170 44.90 11.33 -50.55
C GLU A 170 44.20 12.56 -49.98
#